data_AF-A0A1I5ADK4-F1
#
_entry.id   AF-A0A1I5ADK4-F1
#
_cell.length_a   1.000
_cell.length_b   1.000
_cell.length_c   1.000
_cell.angle_alpha   90.00
_cell.angle_beta   90.00
_cell.angle_gamma   90.00
#
_symmetry.space_group_name_H-M   'P 1'
#
loop_
_entity.id
_entity.type
_entity.pdbx_description
1 polymer ?
#
loop_
_entity_poly.entity_id
_entity_poly.type
_entity_poly.pdbx_seq_one_letter_code
_entity_poly.pdbx_strand_id
1 'polypeptide(L)'
;MKNLFNFFIVPVLLLCSFQKNSTLSDPGNKASGAEIRKEGKIVYLFFRTDKEVSGKERIVLQEKKVAEGKLKFTPSFDRNEVEAGDFIVILSDAGGKEITKQLVKNPLHPEMEVYEKEGVSRKKIPLDNAEFSVRYSYSEQIQTVRIEKVTESGNQLLFTQKL
;
A
#
# COMPACT_ATOMS: atom_id res chain seq x y z
N MET A 1 -24.01 -64.40 3.06
CA MET A 1 -23.93 -63.66 1.78
C MET A 1 -24.09 -62.17 2.08
N LYS A 2 -23.16 -61.38 1.55
CA LYS A 2 -23.22 -59.96 1.15
C LYS A 2 -24.21 -59.04 1.89
N ASN A 3 -23.64 -58.11 2.67
CA ASN A 3 -24.03 -56.68 2.79
C ASN A 3 -23.71 -56.07 4.17
N LEU A 4 -22.51 -56.31 4.72
CA LEU A 4 -22.05 -55.65 5.96
C LEU A 4 -21.13 -54.44 5.71
N PHE A 5 -20.85 -54.10 4.45
CA PHE A 5 -19.81 -53.12 4.10
C PHE A 5 -20.31 -51.71 3.79
N ASN A 6 -21.60 -51.40 4.00
CA ASN A 6 -22.15 -50.10 3.55
C ASN A 6 -22.67 -49.17 4.67
N PHE A 7 -22.29 -49.39 5.92
CA PHE A 7 -22.73 -48.53 7.05
C PHE A 7 -21.64 -47.63 7.65
N PHE A 8 -20.42 -47.64 7.10
CA PHE A 8 -19.28 -46.90 7.68
C PHE A 8 -18.77 -45.72 6.85
N ILE A 9 -19.42 -45.37 5.73
CA ILE A 9 -18.89 -44.33 4.82
C ILE A 9 -19.38 -42.91 5.21
N VAL A 10 -20.43 -42.78 6.03
CA VAL A 10 -21.05 -41.47 6.30
C VAL A 10 -20.50 -40.71 7.53
N PRO A 11 -19.96 -41.32 8.61
CA PRO A 11 -19.45 -40.51 9.73
C PRO A 11 -17.98 -40.09 9.60
N VAL A 12 -17.22 -40.58 8.62
CA VAL A 12 -15.77 -40.29 8.48
C VAL A 12 -15.49 -38.90 7.89
N LEU A 13 -16.45 -38.29 7.18
CA LEU A 13 -16.28 -36.96 6.56
C LEU A 13 -16.59 -35.77 7.49
N LEU A 14 -17.06 -36.01 8.71
CA LEU A 14 -17.37 -34.96 9.69
C LEU A 14 -16.25 -34.73 10.74
N LEU A 15 -15.16 -35.49 10.70
CA LEU A 15 -14.03 -35.36 11.64
C LEU A 15 -12.79 -34.66 11.04
N CYS A 16 -12.85 -34.18 9.79
CA CYS A 16 -11.76 -33.44 9.14
C CYS A 16 -11.90 -31.91 9.19
N SER A 17 -12.91 -31.40 9.91
CA SER A 17 -13.05 -30.00 10.23
C SER A 17 -12.48 -29.80 11.64
N PHE A 18 -11.57 -28.84 11.84
CA PHE A 18 -10.94 -28.46 13.12
C PHE A 18 -9.63 -29.13 13.53
N GLN A 19 -8.59 -29.11 12.68
CA GLN A 19 -7.20 -29.02 13.17
C GLN A 19 -6.34 -28.14 12.26
N LYS A 20 -6.28 -26.82 12.58
CA LYS A 20 -5.15 -25.97 12.20
C LYS A 20 -4.87 -24.94 13.29
N ASN A 21 -4.31 -25.40 14.40
CA ASN A 21 -3.42 -24.62 15.24
C ASN A 21 -2.09 -25.39 15.30
N SER A 22 -1.16 -25.07 14.41
CA SER A 22 0.23 -25.49 14.57
C SER A 22 0.92 -24.50 15.52
N THR A 23 0.62 -24.63 16.81
CA THR A 23 1.51 -24.13 17.86
C THR A 23 2.69 -25.10 17.93
N LEU A 24 3.77 -24.74 17.24
CA LEU A 24 5.07 -25.39 17.43
C LEU A 24 5.63 -24.85 18.75
N SER A 25 5.46 -25.67 19.79
CA SER A 25 6.05 -25.46 21.11
C SER A 25 7.57 -25.58 20.99
N ASP A 26 8.28 -24.47 21.17
CA ASP A 26 9.72 -24.48 21.42
C ASP A 26 9.94 -24.58 22.94
N PRO A 27 10.54 -25.66 23.48
CA PRO A 27 10.90 -25.74 24.88
C PRO A 27 12.27 -25.06 25.07
N GLY A 28 12.27 -23.73 25.07
CA GLY A 28 13.47 -22.91 25.19
C GLY A 28 13.28 -21.76 26.18
N ASN A 29 13.45 -22.07 27.46
CA ASN A 29 13.38 -21.13 28.58
C ASN A 29 14.29 -19.91 28.39
N LYS A 30 13.70 -18.70 28.35
CA LYS A 30 14.24 -17.46 28.96
C LYS A 30 13.20 -16.34 28.90
N ALA A 31 12.67 -15.98 30.06
CA ALA A 31 11.94 -14.75 30.28
C ALA A 31 12.89 -13.54 30.20
N SER A 32 12.58 -12.57 29.34
CA SER A 32 12.90 -11.16 29.58
C SER A 32 12.18 -10.25 28.59
N GLY A 33 11.36 -9.34 29.12
CA GLY A 33 11.04 -8.07 28.45
C GLY A 33 9.89 -8.11 27.45
N ALA A 34 8.82 -7.39 27.77
CA ALA A 34 7.79 -7.02 26.82
C ALA A 34 8.37 -6.11 25.72
N GLU A 35 8.87 -6.69 24.63
CA GLU A 35 8.92 -5.99 23.35
C GLU A 35 7.65 -6.34 22.56
N ILE A 36 6.75 -5.37 22.50
CA ILE A 36 5.66 -5.31 21.54
C ILE A 36 6.24 -5.71 20.19
N ARG A 37 5.65 -6.71 19.51
CA ARG A 37 6.06 -7.13 18.16
C ARG A 37 5.96 -5.93 17.21
N LYS A 38 7.06 -5.18 17.06
CA LYS A 38 7.21 -4.02 16.17
C LYS A 38 7.25 -4.45 14.70
N GLU A 39 7.40 -5.74 14.45
CA GLU A 39 7.46 -6.34 13.13
C GLU A 39 6.08 -6.85 12.70
N GLY A 40 5.69 -6.52 11.47
CA GLY A 40 4.46 -7.06 10.87
C GLY A 40 3.25 -6.13 10.91
N LYS A 41 3.45 -4.80 10.80
CA LYS A 41 2.38 -3.85 10.48
C LYS A 41 2.67 -3.07 9.20
N ILE A 42 1.62 -2.72 8.48
CA ILE A 42 1.63 -1.85 7.30
C ILE A 42 0.83 -0.61 7.62
N VAL A 43 1.40 0.56 7.34
CA VAL A 43 0.69 1.84 7.37
C VAL A 43 0.27 2.19 5.95
N TYR A 44 -0.99 2.58 5.80
CA TYR A 44 -1.57 3.14 4.58
C TYR A 44 -1.86 4.62 4.80
N LEU A 45 -1.50 5.43 3.81
CA LEU A 45 -1.83 6.84 3.74
C LEU A 45 -2.70 7.04 2.51
N PHE A 46 -3.94 7.46 2.72
CA PHE A 46 -4.92 7.73 1.66
C PHE A 46 -4.99 9.23 1.43
N PHE A 47 -4.79 9.64 0.18
CA PHE A 47 -4.78 11.03 -0.23
C PHE A 47 -5.88 11.28 -1.25
N ARG A 48 -6.37 12.52 -1.25
CA ARG A 48 -7.15 13.09 -2.35
C ARG A 48 -6.39 14.26 -2.92
N THR A 49 -6.36 14.36 -4.24
CA THR A 49 -5.91 15.54 -4.95
C THR A 49 -7.06 16.13 -5.74
N ASP A 50 -7.18 17.46 -5.68
CA ASP A 50 -8.16 18.23 -6.42
C ASP A 50 -7.42 19.25 -7.30
N LYS A 51 -7.91 19.47 -8.52
CA LYS A 51 -7.48 20.57 -9.39
C LYS A 51 -8.25 21.83 -8.98
N GLU A 52 -7.54 22.85 -8.49
CA GLU A 52 -8.16 24.12 -8.14
C GLU A 52 -8.50 24.94 -9.40
N VAL A 53 -9.39 25.92 -9.24
CA VAL A 53 -9.74 26.91 -10.29
C VAL A 53 -8.50 27.67 -10.79
N SER A 54 -7.48 27.82 -9.92
CA SER A 54 -6.18 28.42 -10.25
C SER A 54 -5.29 27.54 -11.14
N GLY A 55 -5.69 26.28 -11.40
CA GLY A 55 -4.90 25.26 -12.08
C GLY A 55 -3.87 24.58 -11.17
N LYS A 56 -3.76 24.97 -9.91
CA LYS A 56 -2.86 24.32 -8.92
C LYS A 56 -3.49 23.05 -8.37
N GLU A 57 -2.65 22.07 -8.04
CA GLU A 57 -3.08 20.88 -7.33
C GLU A 57 -3.13 21.14 -5.82
N ARG A 58 -4.25 20.80 -5.20
CA ARG A 58 -4.38 20.73 -3.74
C ARG A 58 -4.39 19.28 -3.34
N ILE A 59 -3.54 18.90 -2.37
CA ILE A 59 -3.50 17.54 -1.83
C ILE A 59 -3.93 17.56 -0.37
N VAL A 60 -4.71 16.56 0.04
CA VAL A 60 -5.15 16.35 1.42
C VAL A 60 -4.96 14.89 1.80
N LEU A 61 -4.34 14.64 2.97
CA LEU A 61 -4.36 13.33 3.61
C LEU A 61 -5.77 13.09 4.17
N GLN A 62 -6.50 12.15 3.59
CA GLN A 62 -7.86 11.78 4.00
C GLN A 62 -7.83 10.85 5.22
N GLU A 63 -6.98 9.83 5.18
CA GLU A 63 -6.95 8.79 6.21
C GLU A 63 -5.54 8.21 6.37
N LYS A 64 -5.19 7.89 7.62
CA LYS A 64 -4.04 7.06 7.98
C LYS A 64 -4.57 5.78 8.64
N LYS A 65 -4.28 4.62 8.05
CA LYS A 65 -4.72 3.32 8.55
C LYS A 65 -3.53 2.42 8.85
N VAL A 66 -3.54 1.76 10.00
CA VAL A 66 -2.55 0.75 10.39
C VAL A 66 -3.21 -0.62 10.37
N ALA A 67 -2.61 -1.57 9.67
CA ALA A 67 -3.10 -2.94 9.58
C ALA A 67 -1.97 -3.94 9.85
N GLU A 68 -2.33 -5.11 10.38
CA GLU A 68 -1.39 -6.23 10.54
C GLU A 68 -0.98 -6.79 9.16
N GLY A 69 0.29 -7.15 9.01
CA GLY A 69 0.88 -7.68 7.78
C GLY A 69 2.31 -7.19 7.52
N LYS A 70 2.99 -7.83 6.57
CA LYS A 70 4.32 -7.42 6.09
C LYS A 70 4.24 -7.10 4.61
N LEU A 71 4.84 -5.98 4.19
CA LEU A 71 4.97 -5.68 2.77
C LEU A 71 5.83 -6.75 2.08
N LYS A 72 5.36 -7.26 0.94
CA LYS A 72 6.10 -8.23 0.13
C LYS A 72 7.39 -7.63 -0.44
N PHE A 73 7.36 -6.35 -0.76
CA PHE A 73 8.49 -5.58 -1.28
C PHE A 73 8.38 -4.13 -0.78
N THR A 74 9.53 -3.48 -0.62
CA THR A 74 9.58 -2.04 -0.37
C THR A 74 9.45 -1.34 -1.73
N PRO A 75 8.47 -0.44 -1.92
CA PRO A 75 8.34 0.30 -3.16
C PRO A 75 9.61 1.08 -3.47
N SER A 76 10.05 0.99 -4.72
CA SER A 76 11.15 1.76 -5.31
C SER A 76 10.84 1.93 -6.80
N PHE A 77 11.46 2.92 -7.44
CA PHE A 77 11.22 3.23 -8.85
C PHE A 77 12.53 3.66 -9.52
N ASP A 78 12.66 3.41 -10.81
CA ASP A 78 13.74 3.97 -11.61
C ASP A 78 13.41 5.44 -11.95
N ARG A 79 14.41 6.32 -11.89
CA ARG A 79 14.26 7.71 -12.31
C ARG A 79 13.87 7.83 -13.79
N ASN A 80 14.25 6.86 -14.62
CA ASN A 80 13.87 6.83 -16.04
C ASN A 80 12.37 6.61 -16.25
N GLU A 81 11.66 6.07 -15.25
CA GLU A 81 10.20 5.86 -15.32
C GLU A 81 9.42 7.12 -14.94
N VAL A 82 10.07 8.19 -14.48
CA VAL A 82 9.40 9.37 -13.94
C VAL A 82 9.03 10.33 -15.07
N GLU A 83 7.75 10.71 -15.14
CA GLU A 83 7.25 11.67 -16.13
C GLU A 83 6.82 12.99 -15.46
N ALA A 84 6.80 14.08 -16.23
CA ALA A 84 6.22 15.34 -15.78
C ALA A 84 4.75 15.15 -15.39
N GLY A 85 4.39 15.64 -14.21
CA GLY A 85 3.07 15.48 -13.60
C GLY A 85 2.96 14.30 -12.63
N ASP A 86 3.92 13.36 -12.63
CA ASP A 86 3.98 12.31 -11.62
C ASP A 86 4.27 12.90 -10.24
N PHE A 87 3.83 12.20 -9.19
CA PHE A 87 4.09 12.56 -7.81
C PHE A 87 5.15 11.65 -7.19
N ILE A 88 6.05 12.24 -6.42
CA ILE A 88 7.02 11.52 -5.59
C ILE A 88 6.61 11.72 -4.14
N VAL A 89 6.20 10.63 -3.49
CA VAL A 89 5.85 10.61 -2.08
C VAL A 89 7.08 10.20 -1.28
N ILE A 90 7.48 11.06 -0.35
CA ILE A 90 8.71 10.95 0.43
C ILE A 90 8.34 10.84 1.89
N LEU A 91 8.81 9.78 2.54
CA LEU A 91 8.65 9.57 3.98
C LEU A 91 9.99 9.82 4.65
N SER A 92 9.98 10.65 5.68
CA SER A 92 11.20 11.11 6.37
C SER A 92 11.08 10.97 7.88
N ASP A 93 12.23 10.97 8.53
CA ASP A 93 12.31 11.09 9.99
C ASP A 93 12.02 12.51 10.50
N ALA A 94 12.09 12.67 11.82
CA ALA A 94 11.88 13.95 12.50
C ALA A 94 12.85 15.06 12.05
N GLY A 95 14.06 14.66 11.63
CA GLY A 95 15.12 15.57 11.14
C GLY A 95 15.04 15.84 9.64
N GLY A 96 14.07 15.26 8.94
CA GLY A 96 13.89 15.43 7.49
C GLY A 96 14.72 14.45 6.64
N LYS A 97 15.48 13.53 7.24
CA LYS A 97 16.21 12.51 6.48
C LYS A 97 15.21 11.59 5.80
N GLU A 98 15.33 11.48 4.48
CA GLU A 98 14.46 10.64 3.66
C GLU A 98 14.72 9.16 3.96
N ILE A 99 13.67 8.43 4.34
CA ILE A 99 13.71 7.00 4.64
C ILE A 99 13.28 6.20 3.42
N THR A 100 12.22 6.62 2.73
CA THR A 100 11.73 5.94 1.51
C THR A 100 11.03 6.91 0.58
N LYS A 101 11.03 6.57 -0.71
CA LYS A 101 10.34 7.29 -1.78
C LYS A 101 9.49 6.33 -2.59
N GLN A 102 8.31 6.79 -2.99
CA GLN A 102 7.40 6.04 -3.83
C GLN A 102 6.92 6.92 -4.97
N LEU A 103 6.93 6.40 -6.19
CA LEU A 103 6.38 7.06 -7.37
C LEU A 103 4.87 6.78 -7.43
N VAL A 104 4.09 7.83 -7.65
CA VAL A 104 2.67 7.77 -7.95
C VAL A 104 2.47 8.43 -9.32
N LYS A 105 2.03 7.65 -10.30
CA LYS A 105 1.71 8.18 -11.63
C LYS A 105 0.64 9.26 -11.56
N ASN A 106 0.75 10.30 -12.39
CA ASN A 106 -0.11 11.48 -12.37
C ASN A 106 -1.59 11.13 -12.11
N PRO A 107 -2.08 11.31 -10.87
CA PRO A 107 -3.41 10.82 -10.49
C PRO A 107 -4.53 11.62 -11.14
N LEU A 108 -4.26 12.85 -11.60
CA LEU A 108 -5.23 13.67 -12.34
C LEU A 108 -5.24 13.38 -13.85
N HIS A 109 -4.30 12.55 -14.34
CA HIS A 109 -4.25 12.11 -15.74
C HIS A 109 -3.95 10.60 -15.83
N PRO A 110 -4.78 9.73 -15.20
CA PRO A 110 -4.55 8.29 -15.23
C PRO A 110 -4.62 7.74 -16.65
N GLU A 111 -3.78 6.74 -16.92
CA GLU A 111 -3.84 5.95 -18.14
C GLU A 111 -4.92 4.87 -17.99
N MET A 112 -5.94 4.94 -18.83
CA MET A 112 -7.06 4.01 -18.83
C MET A 112 -7.15 3.28 -20.16
N GLU A 113 -7.47 1.99 -20.07
CA GLU A 113 -7.78 1.17 -21.24
C GLU A 113 -9.19 1.49 -21.73
N VAL A 114 -9.31 1.82 -23.01
CA VAL A 114 -10.57 2.19 -23.67
C VAL A 114 -10.84 1.23 -24.82
N TYR A 115 -12.07 0.73 -24.85
CA TYR A 115 -12.56 -0.14 -25.92
C TYR A 115 -13.23 0.70 -27.00
N GLU A 116 -12.64 0.70 -28.19
CA GLU A 116 -13.12 1.44 -29.36
C GLU A 116 -13.43 0.47 -30.51
N LYS A 117 -14.00 0.99 -31.60
CA LYS A 117 -14.36 0.16 -32.76
C LYS A 117 -13.13 -0.49 -33.40
N GLU A 118 -11.98 0.18 -33.35
CA GLU A 118 -10.71 -0.32 -33.89
C GLU A 118 -9.97 -1.26 -32.93
N GLY A 119 -10.47 -1.48 -31.70
CA GLY A 119 -9.88 -2.37 -30.71
C GLY A 119 -9.62 -1.71 -29.36
N VAL A 120 -8.61 -2.20 -28.66
CA VAL A 120 -8.22 -1.72 -27.32
C VAL A 120 -7.13 -0.67 -27.45
N SER A 121 -7.35 0.52 -26.87
CA SER A 121 -6.34 1.58 -26.81
C SER A 121 -6.13 2.04 -25.36
N ARG A 122 -5.01 2.72 -25.09
CA ARG A 122 -4.77 3.38 -23.79
C ARG A 122 -4.80 4.89 -23.98
N LYS A 123 -5.53 5.57 -23.10
CA LYS A 123 -5.68 7.03 -23.13
C LYS A 123 -5.46 7.61 -21.74
N LYS A 124 -4.75 8.74 -21.68
CA LYS A 124 -4.69 9.55 -20.45
C LYS A 124 -5.97 10.37 -20.35
N ILE A 125 -6.71 10.23 -19.25
CA ILE A 125 -8.00 10.90 -19.05
C ILE A 125 -7.83 12.03 -18.02
N PRO A 126 -8.12 13.30 -18.34
CA PRO A 126 -8.04 14.37 -17.37
C PRO A 126 -9.18 14.25 -16.34
N LEU A 127 -8.83 14.38 -15.06
CA LEU A 127 -9.76 14.37 -13.94
C LEU A 127 -9.67 15.68 -13.16
N ASP A 128 -10.79 16.13 -12.59
CA ASP A 128 -10.83 17.28 -11.70
C ASP A 128 -10.38 16.93 -10.28
N ASN A 129 -10.53 15.67 -9.88
CA ASN A 129 -10.05 15.13 -8.63
C ASN A 129 -9.69 13.65 -8.78
N ALA A 130 -8.83 13.16 -7.90
CA ALA A 130 -8.45 11.76 -7.84
C ALA A 130 -8.00 11.37 -6.43
N GLU A 131 -8.13 10.09 -6.13
CA GLU A 131 -7.62 9.49 -4.90
C GLU A 131 -6.43 8.60 -5.22
N PHE A 132 -5.46 8.59 -4.31
CA PHE A 132 -4.31 7.69 -4.39
C PHE A 132 -3.87 7.31 -2.98
N SER A 133 -3.09 6.23 -2.88
CA SER A 133 -2.55 5.81 -1.60
C SER A 133 -1.10 5.36 -1.73
N VAL A 134 -0.36 5.51 -0.64
CA VAL A 134 0.94 4.86 -0.46
C VAL A 134 0.91 4.01 0.80
N ARG A 135 1.79 3.02 0.84
CA ARG A 135 1.91 2.12 1.98
C ARG A 135 3.37 1.88 2.34
N TYR A 136 3.65 1.73 3.62
CA TYR A 136 5.00 1.46 4.13
C TYR A 136 4.94 0.51 5.33
N SER A 137 6.00 -0.24 5.55
CA SER A 137 6.15 -1.04 6.77
C SER A 137 6.24 -0.10 7.95
N TYR A 138 5.45 -0.34 8.99
CA TYR A 138 5.44 0.51 10.18
C TYR A 138 6.85 0.70 10.75
N SER A 139 7.22 1.94 11.02
CA SER A 139 8.47 2.32 11.67
C SER A 139 8.26 3.59 12.48
N GLU A 140 8.67 3.58 13.75
CA GLU A 140 8.65 4.75 14.63
C GLU A 140 9.57 5.89 14.13
N GLN A 141 10.48 5.57 13.22
CA GLN A 141 11.37 6.56 12.60
C GLN A 141 10.64 7.44 11.59
N ILE A 142 9.58 6.95 10.94
CA ILE A 142 8.83 7.72 9.94
C ILE A 142 7.86 8.65 10.66
N GLN A 143 8.07 9.96 10.52
CA GLN A 143 7.29 10.98 11.22
C GLN A 143 6.72 12.05 10.30
N THR A 144 7.21 12.15 9.07
CA THR A 144 6.74 13.17 8.12
C THR A 144 6.51 12.54 6.76
N VAL A 145 5.46 13.00 6.07
CA VAL A 145 5.22 12.74 4.65
C VAL A 145 5.32 14.04 3.87
N ARG A 146 5.95 13.96 2.70
CA ARG A 146 6.09 15.06 1.75
C ARG A 146 5.72 14.55 0.36
N ILE A 147 5.00 15.35 -0.41
CA ILE A 147 4.64 15.00 -1.79
C ILE A 147 5.15 16.11 -2.69
N GLU A 148 5.98 15.70 -3.64
CA GLU A 148 6.48 16.56 -4.71
C GLU A 148 5.82 16.17 -6.02
N LYS A 149 5.52 17.15 -6.87
CA LYS A 149 5.16 16.94 -8.27
C LYS A 149 6.38 17.15 -9.14
N VAL A 150 6.59 16.25 -10.08
CA VAL A 150 7.64 16.37 -11.08
C VAL A 150 7.16 17.34 -12.16
N THR A 151 8.00 18.31 -12.48
CA THR A 151 7.78 19.30 -13.53
C THR A 151 8.97 19.27 -14.49
N GLU A 152 8.83 19.91 -15.65
CA GLU A 152 9.91 20.08 -16.62
C GLU A 152 11.16 20.76 -16.03
N SER A 153 10.99 21.57 -14.97
CA SER A 153 12.06 22.33 -14.32
C SER A 153 12.59 21.69 -13.03
N GLY A 154 12.05 20.54 -12.61
CA GLY A 154 12.44 19.83 -11.40
C GLY A 154 11.25 19.44 -10.53
N ASN A 155 11.45 19.35 -9.23
CA ASN A 155 10.40 18.92 -8.30
C ASN A 155 9.76 20.12 -7.60
N GLN A 156 8.43 20.21 -7.66
CA GLN A 156 7.63 21.19 -6.93
C GLN A 156 7.01 20.56 -5.69
N LEU A 157 7.25 21.14 -4.52
CA LEU A 157 6.56 20.73 -3.29
C LEU A 157 5.06 21.03 -3.38
N LEU A 158 4.22 20.01 -3.22
CA LEU A 158 2.76 20.14 -3.17
C LEU A 158 2.20 19.99 -1.76
N PHE A 159 2.79 19.13 -0.94
CA PHE A 159 2.23 18.78 0.36
C PHE A 159 3.32 18.39 1.36
N THR A 160 3.10 18.72 2.62
CA THR A 160 3.92 18.25 3.74
C THR A 160 3.07 18.14 5.00
N GLN A 161 3.20 17.04 5.75
CA GLN A 161 2.46 16.82 6.99
C GLN A 161 3.22 15.87 7.93
N LYS A 162 3.12 16.13 9.24
CA LYS A 162 3.54 15.18 10.29
C LYS A 162 2.52 14.04 10.43
N LEU A 163 3.01 12.81 10.61
CA LEU A 163 2.23 11.57 10.64
C LEU A 163 1.92 11.07 12.05
#